data_AF-A0A1I0D7Q9-F1
#
_entry.id   AF-A0A1I0D7Q9-F1
#
_cell.length_a   1.000
_cell.length_b   1.000
_cell.length_c   1.000
_cell.angle_alpha   90.00
_cell.angle_beta   90.00
_cell.angle_gamma   90.00
#
_symmetry.space_group_name_H-M   'P 1'
#
loop_
_entity.id
_entity.type
_entity.pdbx_description
1 polymer ?
#
loop_
_entity_poly.entity_id
_entity_poly.type
_entity_poly.pdbx_seq_one_letter_code
_entity_poly.pdbx_strand_id
1 'polypeptide(L)'
;MKRRSMVRAGAWTGIAAVAGNAFIGRAAMSWFRGLTAPRWQMPLPAFLVVGAVYYGIIGYVLARSIDRRDARSTAWSVAVLVGNEAWNGAFFGRRSAPAGFTSLCVFLVPLVALQRSVWEDPRSRHALAPYTLYVLLYDVPWMYRLWRLNPTGVTAGS
;
A
#
# COMPACT_ATOMS: atom_id res chain seq x y z
N MET A 1 -13.73 0.65 28.11
CA MET A 1 -13.22 1.70 27.19
C MET A 1 -12.69 1.11 25.86
N LYS A 2 -13.39 0.14 25.24
CA LYS A 2 -12.85 -0.72 24.15
C LYS A 2 -13.21 -0.29 22.71
N ARG A 3 -14.33 0.42 22.49
CA ARG A 3 -14.80 0.83 21.14
C ARG A 3 -14.16 2.12 20.60
N ARG A 4 -13.80 3.07 21.49
CA ARG A 4 -13.29 4.39 21.09
C ARG A 4 -11.90 4.36 20.45
N SER A 5 -11.05 3.39 20.83
CA SER A 5 -9.71 3.23 20.23
C SER A 5 -9.79 2.66 18.81
N MET A 6 -10.65 1.66 18.58
CA MET A 6 -10.93 1.11 17.25
C MET A 6 -11.57 2.14 16.32
N VAL A 7 -12.50 2.96 16.81
CA VAL A 7 -13.12 4.03 16.02
C VAL A 7 -12.13 5.16 15.73
N ARG A 8 -11.23 5.50 16.65
CA ARG A 8 -10.17 6.50 16.41
C ARG A 8 -9.13 5.99 15.41
N ALA A 9 -8.66 4.75 15.55
CA ALA A 9 -7.73 4.15 14.61
C ALA A 9 -8.35 4.02 13.20
N GLY A 10 -9.63 3.62 13.13
CA GLY A 10 -10.43 3.62 11.90
C GLY A 10 -10.65 5.01 11.30
N ALA A 11 -10.82 6.04 12.13
CA ALA A 11 -10.94 7.43 11.67
C ALA A 11 -9.61 7.97 11.14
N TRP A 12 -8.48 7.66 11.77
CA TRP A 12 -7.15 8.05 11.28
C TRP A 12 -6.76 7.33 9.99
N THR A 13 -7.11 6.05 9.85
CA THR A 13 -6.94 5.32 8.58
C THR A 13 -7.90 5.80 7.50
N GLY A 14 -9.14 6.15 7.86
CA GLY A 14 -10.09 6.76 6.94
C GLY A 14 -9.64 8.14 6.45
N ILE A 15 -9.10 8.98 7.33
CA ILE A 15 -8.54 10.29 6.98
C ILE A 15 -7.27 10.12 6.12
N ALA A 16 -6.39 9.16 6.44
CA ALA A 16 -5.23 8.84 5.60
C ALA A 16 -5.65 8.32 4.22
N ALA A 17 -6.68 7.47 4.14
CA ALA A 17 -7.22 6.97 2.88
C ALA A 17 -7.86 8.10 2.04
N VAL A 18 -8.58 9.03 2.67
CA VAL A 18 -9.15 10.19 1.98
C VAL A 18 -8.06 11.18 1.56
N ALA A 19 -7.05 11.42 2.40
CA ALA A 19 -5.93 12.30 2.10
C ALA A 19 -5.03 11.74 0.99
N GLY A 20 -4.72 10.44 1.01
CA GLY A 20 -3.97 9.74 -0.03
C GLY A 20 -4.73 9.72 -1.36
N ASN A 21 -6.06 9.52 -1.33
CA ASN A 21 -6.90 9.56 -2.53
C ASN A 21 -7.10 10.99 -3.09
N ALA A 22 -7.11 12.01 -2.23
CA ALA A 22 -7.10 13.42 -2.63
C ALA A 22 -5.74 13.86 -3.21
N PHE A 23 -4.65 13.19 -2.83
CA PHE A 23 -3.30 13.45 -3.36
C PHE A 23 -3.02 12.84 -4.73
N ILE A 24 -3.87 11.93 -5.22
CA ILE A 24 -3.86 11.49 -6.62
C ILE A 24 -4.40 12.63 -7.48
N GLY A 25 -3.57 13.65 -7.70
CA GLY A 25 -3.92 14.82 -8.50
C GLY A 25 -4.30 14.41 -9.93
N ARG A 26 -5.16 15.19 -10.58
CA ARG A 26 -5.61 14.93 -11.97
C ARG A 26 -4.43 14.72 -12.96
N ALA A 27 -3.29 15.37 -12.70
CA ALA A 27 -2.06 15.23 -13.47
C ALA A 27 -1.37 13.86 -13.31
N ALA A 28 -1.50 13.21 -12.16
CA ALA A 28 -1.03 11.85 -11.95
C ALA A 28 -1.92 10.84 -12.71
N MET A 29 -3.24 11.05 -12.67
CA MET A 29 -4.19 10.23 -13.44
C MET A 29 -4.02 10.40 -14.95
N SER A 30 -3.72 11.60 -15.45
CA SER A 30 -3.49 11.82 -16.89
C SER A 30 -2.21 11.14 -17.37
N TRP A 31 -1.12 11.22 -16.59
CA TRP A 31 0.10 10.46 -16.85
C TRP A 31 -0.16 8.95 -16.83
N PHE A 32 -0.90 8.46 -15.82
CA PHE A 32 -1.20 7.04 -15.69
C PHE A 32 -2.06 6.50 -16.84
N ARG A 33 -3.03 7.29 -17.33
CA ARG A 33 -3.81 6.95 -18.53
C ARG A 33 -2.97 6.97 -19.82
N GLY A 34 -1.87 7.71 -19.85
CA GLY A 34 -0.94 7.75 -20.97
C GLY A 34 0.03 6.57 -21.02
N LEU A 35 0.15 5.78 -19.95
CA LEU A 35 1.00 4.58 -19.93
C LEU A 35 0.33 3.44 -20.69
N THR A 36 1.17 2.63 -21.34
CA THR A 36 0.69 1.38 -21.95
C THR A 36 0.37 0.39 -20.84
N ALA A 37 -0.92 0.31 -20.52
CA ALA A 37 -1.46 -0.57 -19.49
C ALA A 37 -1.52 -2.04 -19.95
N PRO A 38 -1.23 -2.99 -19.06
CA PRO A 38 -1.52 -4.39 -19.35
C PRO A 38 -3.04 -4.61 -19.44
N ARG A 39 -3.47 -5.50 -20.33
CA ARG A 39 -4.89 -5.84 -20.60
C ARG A 39 -5.66 -6.33 -19.36
N TRP A 40 -4.94 -6.78 -18.33
CA TRP A 40 -5.45 -7.28 -17.05
C TRP A 40 -5.33 -6.26 -15.92
N GLN A 41 -5.06 -4.99 -16.23
CA GLN A 41 -4.99 -3.93 -15.24
C GLN A 41 -6.34 -3.77 -14.56
N MET A 42 -6.33 -3.87 -13.23
CA MET A 42 -7.53 -3.63 -12.43
C MET A 42 -8.06 -2.21 -12.68
N PRO A 43 -9.39 -2.04 -12.79
CA PRO A 43 -9.98 -0.72 -12.91
C PRO A 43 -9.71 0.09 -11.63
N LEU A 44 -9.53 1.41 -11.77
CA LEU A 44 -9.22 2.32 -10.64
C LEU A 44 -10.09 2.12 -9.39
N PRO A 45 -11.42 1.91 -9.48
CA PRO A 45 -12.24 1.63 -8.31
C PRO A 45 -11.83 0.36 -7.56
N ALA A 46 -11.39 -0.68 -8.26
CA ALA A 46 -10.93 -1.91 -7.64
C ALA A 46 -9.65 -1.67 -6.83
N PHE A 47 -8.71 -0.88 -7.37
CA PHE A 47 -7.53 -0.44 -6.62
C PHE A 47 -7.90 0.35 -5.36
N LEU A 48 -8.89 1.24 -5.43
CA LEU A 48 -9.38 2.00 -4.27
C LEU A 48 -9.99 1.09 -3.20
N VAL A 49 -10.77 0.09 -3.60
CA VAL A 49 -11.35 -0.89 -2.68
C VAL A 49 -10.25 -1.69 -1.99
N VAL A 50 -9.25 -2.18 -2.74
CA VAL A 50 -8.10 -2.90 -2.17
C VAL A 50 -7.33 -2.02 -1.19
N GLY A 51 -7.06 -0.76 -1.54
CA GLY A 51 -6.43 0.21 -0.65
C GLY A 51 -7.22 0.42 0.65
N ALA A 52 -8.55 0.58 0.55
CA ALA A 52 -9.41 0.72 1.72
C ALA A 52 -9.39 -0.53 2.63
N VAL A 53 -9.44 -1.72 2.04
CA VAL A 53 -9.32 -2.99 2.75
C VAL A 53 -7.96 -3.12 3.43
N TYR A 54 -6.88 -2.74 2.74
CA TYR A 54 -5.53 -2.71 3.28
C TYR A 54 -5.42 -1.83 4.52
N TYR A 55 -5.88 -0.58 4.46
CA TYR A 55 -5.84 0.32 5.62
C TYR A 55 -6.67 -0.23 6.78
N GLY A 56 -7.80 -0.87 6.51
CA GLY A 56 -8.60 -1.57 7.52
C GLY A 56 -7.83 -2.70 8.20
N ILE A 57 -7.13 -3.54 7.43
CA ILE A 57 -6.32 -4.65 7.96
C ILE A 57 -5.15 -4.13 8.79
N ILE A 58 -4.38 -3.17 8.28
CA ILE A 58 -3.23 -2.60 9.00
C ILE A 58 -3.69 -1.87 10.27
N GLY A 59 -4.78 -1.10 10.19
CA GLY A 59 -5.36 -0.43 11.35
C GLY A 59 -5.82 -1.42 12.43
N TYR A 60 -6.40 -2.56 12.02
CA TYR A 60 -6.77 -3.63 12.93
C TYR A 60 -5.55 -4.27 13.60
N VAL A 61 -4.53 -4.63 12.82
CA VAL A 61 -3.28 -5.22 13.34
C VAL A 61 -2.59 -4.25 14.30
N LEU A 62 -2.44 -2.97 13.91
CA LEU A 62 -1.85 -1.93 14.74
C LEU A 62 -2.60 -1.77 16.08
N ALA A 63 -3.93 -1.65 16.06
CA ALA A 63 -4.73 -1.53 17.27
C ALA A 63 -4.53 -2.73 18.20
N ARG A 64 -4.46 -3.93 17.62
CA ARG A 64 -4.24 -5.17 18.36
C ARG A 64 -2.83 -5.29 18.92
N SER A 65 -1.81 -4.83 18.18
CA SER A 65 -0.43 -4.77 18.66
C SER A 65 -0.27 -3.81 19.84
N ILE A 66 -0.94 -2.65 19.78
CA ILE A 66 -0.96 -1.67 20.88
C ILE A 66 -1.66 -2.27 22.11
N ASP A 67 -2.81 -2.90 21.94
CA ASP A 67 -3.55 -3.55 23.04
C ASP A 67 -2.72 -4.67 23.72
N ARG A 68 -1.91 -5.38 22.93
CA ARG A 68 -1.00 -6.43 23.43
C ARG A 68 0.33 -5.89 23.97
N ARG A 69 0.56 -4.56 23.91
CA ARG A 69 1.84 -3.89 24.21
C ARG A 69 3.03 -4.47 23.43
N ASP A 70 2.78 -4.95 22.22
CA ASP A 70 3.82 -5.42 21.31
C ASP A 70 4.41 -4.22 20.55
N ALA A 71 5.49 -3.67 21.11
CA ALA A 71 6.20 -2.54 20.52
C ALA A 71 6.78 -2.86 19.13
N ARG A 72 7.17 -4.10 18.87
CA ARG A 72 7.77 -4.52 17.60
C ARG A 72 6.73 -4.49 16.48
N SER A 73 5.58 -5.14 16.68
CA SER A 73 4.51 -5.16 15.67
C SER A 73 3.87 -3.79 15.47
N THR A 74 3.82 -2.97 16.53
CA THR A 74 3.38 -1.57 16.44
C THR A 74 4.33 -0.76 15.56
N ALA A 75 5.65 -0.84 15.80
CA ALA A 75 6.65 -0.14 15.01
C ALA A 75 6.61 -0.55 13.53
N TRP A 76 6.50 -1.85 13.24
CA TRP A 76 6.38 -2.34 11.87
C TRP A 76 5.08 -1.92 11.19
N SER A 77 3.96 -1.89 11.92
CA SER A 77 2.69 -1.40 11.37
C SER A 77 2.76 0.07 10.97
N VAL A 78 3.40 0.90 11.80
CA VAL A 78 3.67 2.31 11.48
C VAL A 78 4.64 2.42 10.30
N ALA A 79 5.71 1.62 10.26
CA ALA A 79 6.64 1.60 9.14
C ALA A 79 5.96 1.22 7.82
N VAL A 80 5.00 0.29 7.84
CA VAL A 80 4.18 -0.08 6.68
C VAL A 80 3.31 1.09 6.23
N LEU A 81 2.63 1.79 7.15
CA LEU A 81 1.85 2.98 6.80
C LEU A 81 2.72 4.09 6.18
N VAL A 82 3.84 4.42 6.81
CA VAL A 82 4.79 5.44 6.29
C VAL A 82 5.37 5.02 4.95
N GLY A 83 5.73 3.74 4.80
CA GLY A 83 6.22 3.17 3.56
C GLY A 83 5.20 3.24 2.42
N ASN A 84 3.91 3.07 2.73
CA ASN A 84 2.84 3.20 1.75
C ASN A 84 2.69 4.65 1.25
N GLU A 85 2.73 5.62 2.15
CA GLU A 85 2.69 7.04 1.78
C GLU A 85 3.93 7.46 0.97
N ALA A 86 5.12 6.99 1.39
CA ALA A 86 6.36 7.21 0.66
C ALA A 86 6.32 6.58 -0.74
N TRP A 87 5.72 5.40 -0.87
CA TRP A 87 5.49 4.73 -2.15
C TRP A 87 4.57 5.54 -3.05
N ASN A 88 3.41 5.97 -2.56
CA ASN A 88 2.48 6.83 -3.31
C ASN A 88 3.18 8.11 -3.78
N GLY A 89 3.89 8.79 -2.88
CA GLY A 89 4.64 10.00 -3.21
C GLY A 89 5.73 9.77 -4.25
N ALA A 90 6.49 8.68 -4.14
CA ALA A 90 7.54 8.34 -5.11
C ALA A 90 6.97 7.94 -6.47
N PHE A 91 5.89 7.16 -6.51
CA PHE A 91 5.25 6.69 -7.74
C PHE A 91 4.67 7.85 -8.54
N PHE A 92 3.86 8.70 -7.89
CA PHE A 92 3.21 9.83 -8.54
C PHE A 92 4.16 11.01 -8.76
N GLY A 93 5.13 11.21 -7.87
CA GLY A 93 6.13 12.27 -7.98
C GLY A 93 7.16 12.03 -9.08
N ARG A 94 7.65 10.79 -9.23
CA ARG A 94 8.67 10.47 -10.24
C ARG A 94 8.10 10.14 -11.62
N ARG A 95 6.78 9.94 -11.77
CA ARG A 95 6.10 9.62 -13.04
C ARG A 95 6.89 8.59 -13.87
N SER A 96 7.34 7.53 -13.21
CA SER A 96 8.24 6.54 -13.79
C SER A 96 7.89 5.14 -13.29
N ALA A 97 7.54 4.25 -14.23
CA ALA A 97 7.23 2.85 -13.95
C ALA A 97 8.37 2.10 -13.20
N PRO A 98 9.66 2.23 -13.57
CA PRO A 98 10.75 1.63 -12.81
C PRO A 98 10.90 2.20 -11.40
N ALA A 99 10.68 3.51 -11.21
CA ALA A 99 10.71 4.12 -9.88
C ALA A 99 9.61 3.53 -8.98
N GLY A 100 8.41 3.32 -9.55
CA GLY A 100 7.32 2.64 -8.85
C GLY A 100 7.65 1.23 -8.42
N PHE A 101 8.32 0.45 -9.29
CA PHE A 101 8.68 -0.94 -8.99
C PHE A 101 9.72 -0.99 -7.86
N THR A 102 10.74 -0.15 -7.93
CA THR A 102 11.74 -0.02 -6.86
C THR A 102 11.09 0.37 -5.54
N SER A 103 10.17 1.34 -5.56
CA SER A 103 9.43 1.74 -4.37
C SER A 103 8.55 0.60 -3.83
N LEU A 104 7.94 -0.22 -4.70
CA LEU A 104 7.16 -1.39 -4.27
C LEU A 104 8.06 -2.43 -3.58
N CYS A 105 9.24 -2.69 -4.14
CA CYS A 105 10.23 -3.56 -3.52
C CYS A 105 10.67 -3.06 -2.14
N VAL A 106 10.84 -1.74 -1.99
CA VAL A 106 11.13 -1.12 -0.68
C VAL A 106 9.95 -1.30 0.28
N PHE A 107 8.70 -1.15 -0.19
CA PHE A 107 7.49 -1.36 0.61
C PHE A 107 7.27 -2.82 1.05
N LEU A 108 7.74 -3.79 0.26
CA LEU A 108 7.68 -5.21 0.62
C LEU A 108 8.50 -5.53 1.88
N VAL A 109 9.59 -4.82 2.13
CA VAL A 109 10.47 -5.05 3.30
C VAL A 109 9.71 -4.87 4.63
N PRO A 110 9.11 -3.71 4.94
CA PRO A 110 8.35 -3.55 6.17
C PRO A 110 7.09 -4.42 6.20
N LEU A 111 6.48 -4.74 5.05
CA LEU A 111 5.30 -5.62 4.99
C LEU A 111 5.63 -7.06 5.43
N VAL A 112 6.71 -7.63 4.89
CA VAL A 112 7.18 -8.98 5.26
C VAL A 112 7.69 -9.00 6.70
N ALA A 113 8.36 -7.91 7.13
CA ALA A 113 8.80 -7.77 8.51
C ALA A 113 7.61 -7.71 9.49
N LEU A 114 6.55 -6.99 9.14
CA LEU A 114 5.29 -6.98 9.92
C LEU A 114 4.67 -8.37 9.95
N GLN A 115 4.57 -9.07 8.81
CA GLN A 115 4.03 -10.44 8.75
C GLN A 115 4.81 -11.41 9.67
N ARG A 116 6.13 -11.25 9.76
CA ARG A 116 6.97 -12.01 10.70
C ARG A 116 6.79 -11.56 12.15
N SER A 117 6.62 -10.27 12.42
CA SER A 117 6.45 -9.79 13.79
C SER A 117 5.13 -10.25 14.39
N VAL A 118 4.08 -10.34 13.59
CA VAL A 118 2.76 -10.85 14.01
C VAL A 118 2.65 -12.37 13.95
N TRP A 119 3.75 -13.09 13.74
CA TRP A 119 3.73 -14.56 13.60
C TRP A 119 3.20 -15.27 14.85
N GLU A 120 3.44 -14.68 16.03
CA GLU A 120 2.95 -15.16 17.32
C GLU A 120 1.47 -14.81 17.59
N ASP A 121 0.84 -13.98 16.74
CA ASP A 121 -0.58 -13.62 16.84
C ASP A 121 -1.36 -14.15 15.63
N PRO A 122 -1.98 -15.35 15.73
CA PRO A 122 -2.67 -15.99 14.63
C PRO A 122 -3.73 -15.09 13.98
N ARG A 123 -4.43 -14.27 14.76
CA ARG A 123 -5.47 -13.37 14.23
C ARG A 123 -4.89 -12.28 13.34
N SER A 124 -3.82 -11.63 13.78
CA SER A 124 -3.14 -10.59 12.99
C SER A 124 -2.46 -11.20 11.77
N ARG A 125 -1.83 -12.36 11.92
CA ARG A 125 -1.24 -13.13 10.81
C ARG A 125 -2.27 -13.51 9.75
N HIS A 126 -3.42 -14.06 10.15
CA HIS A 126 -4.47 -14.45 9.20
C HIS A 126 -5.16 -13.24 8.57
N ALA A 127 -5.25 -12.10 9.25
CA ALA A 127 -5.77 -10.87 8.68
C ALA A 127 -4.81 -10.28 7.62
N LEU A 128 -3.50 -10.33 7.87
CA LEU A 128 -2.49 -9.75 6.98
C LEU A 128 -2.09 -10.68 5.83
N ALA A 129 -2.13 -12.01 6.02
CA ALA A 129 -1.71 -13.00 5.02
C ALA A 129 -2.41 -12.84 3.64
N PRO A 130 -3.74 -12.63 3.54
CA PRO A 130 -4.42 -12.42 2.26
C PRO A 130 -3.88 -11.19 1.54
N TYR A 131 -3.61 -10.10 2.27
CA TYR A 131 -3.05 -8.89 1.70
C TYR A 131 -1.61 -9.09 1.23
N THR A 132 -0.75 -9.71 2.05
CA THR A 132 0.62 -10.04 1.63
C THR A 132 0.63 -10.94 0.39
N LEU A 133 -0.28 -11.93 0.33
CA LEU A 133 -0.40 -12.81 -0.82
C LEU A 133 -0.87 -12.05 -2.07
N TYR A 134 -1.83 -11.13 -1.93
CA TYR A 134 -2.27 -10.24 -3.01
C TYR A 134 -1.11 -9.39 -3.55
N VAL A 135 -0.33 -8.74 -2.68
CA VAL A 135 0.80 -7.91 -3.12
C VAL A 135 1.85 -8.75 -3.88
N LEU A 136 2.16 -9.94 -3.37
CA LEU A 136 3.16 -10.83 -3.98
C LEU A 136 2.69 -11.45 -5.30
N LEU A 137 1.43 -11.90 -5.37
CA LEU A 137 0.91 -12.60 -6.55
C LEU A 137 0.33 -11.68 -7.61
N TYR A 138 -0.16 -10.50 -7.23
CA TYR A 138 -0.80 -9.56 -8.15
C TYR A 138 0.04 -8.29 -8.35
N ASP A 139 0.35 -7.54 -7.30
CA ASP A 139 1.01 -6.24 -7.45
C ASP A 139 2.43 -6.36 -8.02
N VAL A 140 3.21 -7.35 -7.57
CA VAL A 140 4.58 -7.56 -8.07
C VAL A 140 4.60 -7.94 -9.57
N PRO A 141 3.86 -8.96 -10.04
CA PRO A 141 3.81 -9.26 -11.48
C PRO A 141 3.21 -8.13 -12.30
N TRP A 142 2.20 -7.45 -11.77
CA TRP A 142 1.57 -6.31 -12.44
C TRP A 142 2.55 -5.15 -12.62
N MET A 143 3.25 -4.73 -11.55
CA MET A 143 4.26 -3.68 -11.61
C MET A 143 5.46 -4.08 -12.46
N TYR A 144 5.90 -5.33 -12.39
CA TYR A 144 6.96 -5.84 -13.26
C TYR A 144 6.55 -5.77 -14.74
N ARG A 145 5.30 -6.15 -15.06
CA ARG A 145 4.76 -6.05 -16.42
C ARG A 145 4.65 -4.59 -16.86
N LEU A 146 4.20 -3.70 -15.98
CA LEU A 146 4.10 -2.27 -16.24
C LEU A 146 5.48 -1.66 -16.56
N TRP A 147 6.51 -2.03 -15.79
CA TRP A 147 7.90 -1.66 -16.07
C TRP A 147 8.41 -2.22 -17.40
N ARG A 148 8.15 -3.50 -17.69
CA ARG A 148 8.53 -4.13 -18.97
C ARG A 148 7.86 -3.48 -20.19
N LEU A 149 6.65 -2.97 -20.03
CA LEU A 149 5.92 -2.25 -21.08
C LEU A 149 6.33 -0.78 -21.20
N ASN A 150 6.90 -0.20 -20.14
CA ASN A 150 7.34 1.20 -20.10
C ASN A 150 8.78 1.29 -19.54
N PRO A 151 9.77 0.70 -20.24
CA PRO A 151 11.15 0.60 -19.75
C PRO A 151 11.88 1.94 -19.75
N THR A 152 11.51 2.82 -20.69
CA THR A 152 11.89 4.23 -20.68
C THR A 152 10.82 5.00 -19.90
N GLY A 153 11.21 5.64 -18.79
CA GLY A 153 10.34 6.64 -18.21
C GLY A 153 10.09 7.68 -19.30
N VAL A 154 8.85 7.77 -19.79
CA VAL A 154 8.48 8.81 -20.74
C VAL A 154 8.63 10.13 -19.98
N THR A 155 9.81 10.72 -20.10
CA THR A 155 10.01 12.14 -19.88
C THR A 155 9.08 12.82 -20.87
N ALA A 156 8.01 13.44 -20.36
CA ALA A 156 7.25 14.39 -21.14
C ALA A 156 8.23 15.45 -21.64
N GLY A 157 8.60 15.39 -22.92
CA GLY A 157 9.67 16.20 -23.47
C GLY A 157 10.26 15.62 -24.75
N SER A 158 9.43 15.55 -25.80
CA SER A 158 9.86 15.68 -27.20
C SER A 158 8.81 16.51 -27.92
#